data_AF-E9LJ54-F1
#
_entry.id   AF-E9LJ54-F1
#
_cell.length_a   1.000
_cell.length_b   1.000
_cell.length_c   1.000
_cell.angle_alpha   90.00
_cell.angle_beta   90.00
_cell.angle_gamma   90.00
#
_symmetry.space_group_name_H-M   'P 1'
#
loop_
_entity.id
_entity.type
_entity.pdbx_description
1 polymer ?
#
loop_
_entity_poly.entity_id
_entity_poly.type
_entity_poly.pdbx_seq_one_letter_code
_entity_poly.pdbx_strand_id
1 'polypeptide(L)'
;TSINPVTLQFTSRDVYRTESWAGLNLFLTQPVNGVPRVDFHWKFPTLPIASDNFYYLGYAGVGTQLQDSENELPPETTGQPNYESYSHRLSHIGLISASHVKALVYSWTHRSADRTNTIEPNSITQIPLVKAFNLPSGAAVVRGPGFTGGDILRRTNTGTFGDIRVNINPPFAQRYRVRIRYASTTDVQFHTSINGKAINQGNFSATMNRGEDLDYKTFRTVGFTTPFSLSDVQSTFTIGAWNFSSVTKFIY
;
A
#
# COMPACT_ATOMS: atom_id res chain seq x y z
N THR A 1 33.96 15.55 -13.02
CA THR A 1 32.80 16.35 -13.49
C THR A 1 31.63 16.08 -12.56
N SER A 2 31.10 17.10 -11.90
CA SER A 2 29.86 16.97 -11.13
C SER A 2 28.72 16.77 -12.12
N ILE A 3 28.07 15.61 -12.13
CA ILE A 3 26.85 15.39 -12.90
C ILE A 3 25.72 16.04 -12.11
N ASN A 4 25.05 17.04 -12.68
CA ASN A 4 23.88 17.64 -12.06
C ASN A 4 22.81 16.57 -11.85
N PRO A 5 22.19 16.50 -10.66
CA PRO A 5 21.16 15.51 -10.40
C PRO A 5 19.96 15.75 -11.33
N VAL A 6 19.54 14.69 -12.04
CA VAL A 6 18.28 14.68 -12.78
C VAL A 6 17.16 14.44 -11.77
N THR A 7 16.19 15.37 -11.70
CA THR A 7 15.02 15.23 -10.82
C THR A 7 13.79 14.95 -11.66
N LEU A 8 13.18 13.78 -11.45
CA LEU A 8 11.90 13.39 -12.04
C LEU A 8 10.81 13.45 -10.96
N GLN A 9 9.67 14.08 -11.28
CA GLN A 9 8.56 14.24 -10.34
C GLN A 9 7.41 13.31 -10.72
N PHE A 10 6.85 12.59 -9.75
CA PHE A 10 5.73 11.66 -9.97
C PHE A 10 4.50 11.96 -9.09
N THR A 11 4.45 13.13 -8.45
CA THR A 11 3.29 13.56 -7.66
C THR A 11 2.01 13.50 -8.48
N SER A 12 0.97 12.86 -7.92
CA SER A 12 -0.33 12.65 -8.57
C SER A 12 -0.29 11.86 -9.88
N ARG A 13 0.76 11.05 -10.11
CA ARG A 13 0.91 10.22 -11.31
C ARG A 13 0.98 8.75 -10.92
N ASP A 14 0.34 7.92 -11.74
CA ASP A 14 0.54 6.47 -11.71
C ASP A 14 1.54 6.14 -12.81
N VAL A 15 2.78 5.83 -12.42
CA VAL A 15 3.77 5.23 -13.31
C VAL A 15 3.39 3.77 -13.47
N TYR A 16 2.87 3.40 -14.63
CA TYR A 16 2.26 2.09 -14.88
C TYR A 16 3.18 1.14 -15.64
N ARG A 17 4.24 1.66 -16.28
CA ARG A 17 5.24 0.86 -16.97
C ARG A 17 6.61 1.54 -16.88
N THR A 18 7.66 0.72 -16.78
CA THR A 18 9.05 1.16 -16.93
C THR A 18 9.74 0.34 -18.00
N GLU A 19 10.42 1.01 -18.92
CA GLU A 19 11.37 0.41 -19.84
C GLU A 19 12.78 0.78 -19.37
N SER A 20 13.50 -0.18 -18.81
CA SER A 20 14.82 0.04 -18.21
C SER A 20 15.88 -0.66 -19.03
N TRP A 21 16.86 0.07 -19.52
CA TRP A 21 18.01 -0.53 -20.20
C TRP A 21 19.06 -0.86 -19.16
N ALA A 22 19.22 -2.14 -18.84
CA ALA A 22 20.33 -2.64 -18.05
C ALA A 22 21.59 -2.60 -18.92
N GLY A 23 22.57 -1.81 -18.51
CA GLY A 23 23.80 -1.55 -19.26
C GLY A 23 24.99 -2.30 -18.68
N LEU A 24 25.81 -2.81 -19.59
CA LEU A 24 27.10 -3.43 -19.33
C LEU A 24 28.18 -2.70 -20.11
N ASN A 25 29.17 -2.16 -19.40
CA ASN A 25 30.38 -1.62 -20.01
C ASN A 25 31.56 -2.56 -19.71
N LEU A 26 32.23 -3.02 -20.77
CA LEU A 26 33.40 -3.88 -20.68
C LEU A 26 34.67 -3.01 -20.60
N PHE A 27 35.14 -2.74 -19.39
CA PHE A 27 36.48 -2.19 -19.19
C PHE A 27 37.51 -3.33 -19.12
N LEU A 28 38.76 -3.02 -19.51
CA LEU A 28 39.89 -3.95 -19.76
C LEU A 28 40.11 -5.04 -18.69
N THR A 29 39.64 -4.86 -17.45
CA THR A 29 39.85 -5.81 -16.36
C THR A 29 38.57 -6.33 -15.72
N GLN A 30 37.47 -5.57 -15.66
CA GLN A 30 36.20 -5.99 -15.06
C GLN A 30 34.97 -5.30 -15.70
N PRO A 31 33.84 -6.03 -15.85
CA PRO A 31 32.58 -5.46 -16.34
C PRO A 31 31.95 -4.51 -15.31
N VAL A 32 31.41 -3.38 -15.78
CA VAL A 32 30.62 -2.43 -14.96
C VAL A 32 29.17 -2.47 -15.39
N ASN A 33 28.28 -2.75 -14.44
CA ASN A 33 26.83 -2.83 -14.65
C ASN A 33 26.14 -1.59 -14.06
N GLY A 34 25.19 -1.04 -14.80
CA GLY A 34 24.39 0.11 -14.39
C GLY A 34 23.12 0.25 -15.21
N VAL A 35 22.36 1.30 -14.99
CA VAL A 35 21.14 1.59 -15.75
C VAL A 35 21.33 2.89 -16.54
N PRO A 36 21.82 2.84 -17.79
CA PRO A 36 22.07 4.03 -18.62
C PRO A 36 20.80 4.78 -19.06
N ARG A 37 19.64 4.11 -19.11
CA ARG A 37 18.36 4.70 -19.49
C ARG A 37 17.19 4.05 -18.77
N VAL A 38 16.21 4.86 -18.38
CA VAL A 38 14.88 4.40 -17.94
C VAL A 38 13.83 5.31 -18.51
N ASP A 39 12.82 4.74 -19.15
CA ASP A 39 11.61 5.45 -19.55
C ASP A 39 10.48 5.07 -18.58
N PHE A 40 9.87 6.09 -17.98
CA PHE A 40 8.76 5.98 -17.03
C PHE A 40 7.47 6.42 -17.71
N HIS A 41 6.61 5.46 -18.02
CA HIS A 41 5.30 5.69 -18.62
C HIS A 41 4.29 5.95 -17.52
N TRP A 42 3.63 7.10 -17.54
CA TRP A 42 2.74 7.53 -16.47
C TRP A 42 1.42 8.10 -16.97
N LYS A 43 0.42 8.10 -16.09
CA LYS A 43 -0.83 8.83 -16.30
C LYS A 43 -1.29 9.57 -15.07
N PHE A 44 -2.15 10.56 -15.27
CA PHE A 44 -2.94 11.11 -14.18
C PHE A 44 -4.11 10.15 -13.85
N PRO A 45 -4.30 9.73 -12.59
CA PRO A 45 -5.41 8.84 -12.24
C PRO A 45 -6.79 9.44 -12.52
N THR A 46 -6.92 10.75 -12.41
CA THR A 46 -8.18 11.50 -12.53
C THR A 46 -8.42 12.12 -13.90
N LEU A 47 -7.45 12.07 -14.81
CA LEU A 47 -7.53 12.69 -16.13
C LEU A 47 -7.19 11.66 -17.21
N PRO A 48 -7.76 11.75 -18.42
CA PRO A 48 -7.43 10.88 -19.55
C PRO A 48 -6.11 11.33 -20.22
N ILE A 49 -5.08 11.61 -19.41
CA ILE A 49 -3.78 12.12 -19.86
C ILE A 49 -2.71 11.13 -19.42
N ALA A 50 -1.99 10.58 -20.40
CA ALA A 50 -0.79 9.78 -20.23
C ALA A 50 0.39 10.45 -20.94
N SER A 51 1.59 10.25 -20.41
CA SER A 51 2.84 10.79 -20.96
C SER A 51 4.02 10.06 -20.32
N ASP A 52 5.23 10.48 -20.68
CA ASP A 52 6.47 9.79 -20.33
C ASP A 52 7.46 10.77 -19.70
N ASN A 53 8.27 10.27 -18.78
CA ASN A 53 9.50 10.92 -18.35
C ASN A 53 10.65 9.95 -18.58
N PHE A 54 11.82 10.44 -18.95
CA PHE A 54 12.97 9.56 -19.13
C PHE A 54 14.18 10.05 -18.34
N TYR A 55 14.98 9.10 -17.90
CA TYR A 55 16.34 9.29 -17.44
C TYR A 55 17.27 8.79 -18.55
N TYR A 56 18.16 9.66 -19.04
CA TYR A 56 19.17 9.29 -20.04
C TYR A 56 20.35 10.25 -19.97
N LEU A 57 21.57 9.71 -19.79
CA LEU A 57 22.80 10.51 -19.71
C LEU A 57 23.66 10.48 -20.98
N GLY A 58 23.24 9.77 -22.04
CA GLY A 58 23.99 9.76 -23.31
C GLY A 58 25.20 8.83 -23.35
N TYR A 59 25.19 7.70 -22.62
CA TYR A 59 26.29 6.73 -22.70
C TYR A 59 26.40 6.09 -24.10
N ALA A 60 27.62 6.04 -24.64
CA ALA A 60 27.93 5.40 -25.91
C ALA A 60 28.79 4.15 -25.72
N GLY A 61 28.67 3.16 -26.62
CA GLY A 61 29.47 1.93 -26.59
C GLY A 61 29.15 0.97 -25.43
N VAL A 62 27.98 1.09 -24.81
CA VAL A 62 27.51 0.23 -23.72
C VAL A 62 26.60 -0.86 -24.29
N GLY A 63 26.87 -2.12 -23.96
CA GLY A 63 25.94 -3.20 -24.25
C GLY A 63 24.71 -3.07 -23.38
N THR A 64 23.50 -3.20 -23.94
CA THR A 64 22.26 -3.01 -23.17
C THR A 64 21.29 -4.17 -23.35
N GLN A 65 20.50 -4.42 -22.31
CA GLN A 65 19.35 -5.30 -22.33
C GLN A 65 18.13 -4.52 -21.83
N LEU A 66 17.06 -4.50 -22.62
CA LEU A 66 15.79 -3.90 -22.21
C LEU A 66 15.09 -4.82 -21.21
N GLN A 67 14.72 -4.26 -20.06
CA GLN A 67 13.81 -4.83 -19.09
C GLN A 67 12.52 -4.00 -19.11
N ASP A 68 11.45 -4.61 -19.60
CA ASP A 68 10.12 -4.00 -19.66
C ASP A 68 9.25 -4.59 -18.54
N SER A 69 8.74 -3.73 -17.67
CA SER A 69 7.93 -4.15 -16.52
C SER A 69 6.66 -4.89 -16.93
N GLU A 70 6.11 -4.67 -18.12
CA GLU A 70 4.90 -5.37 -18.57
C GLU A 70 5.13 -6.87 -18.84
N ASN A 71 6.38 -7.31 -19.00
CA ASN A 71 6.71 -8.74 -19.09
C ASN A 71 6.56 -9.46 -17.74
N GLU A 72 6.67 -8.73 -16.63
CA GLU A 72 6.51 -9.26 -15.28
C GLU A 72 5.11 -8.94 -14.71
N LEU A 73 4.59 -7.75 -15.04
CA LEU A 73 3.36 -7.18 -14.52
C LEU A 73 2.47 -6.71 -15.68
N PRO A 74 1.86 -7.65 -16.44
CA PRO A 74 1.07 -7.29 -17.61
C PRO A 74 -0.18 -6.49 -17.23
N PRO A 75 -0.75 -5.72 -18.17
CA PRO A 75 -2.08 -5.13 -18.01
C PRO A 75 -3.15 -6.22 -17.77
N GLU A 76 -4.22 -5.85 -17.08
CA GLU A 76 -5.35 -6.75 -16.76
C GLU A 76 -6.11 -7.22 -18.01
N THR A 77 -6.02 -6.46 -19.10
CA THR A 77 -6.61 -6.79 -20.39
C THR A 77 -5.85 -6.13 -21.54
N THR A 78 -5.83 -6.81 -22.69
CA THR A 78 -5.29 -6.30 -23.96
C THR A 78 -6.35 -5.60 -24.82
N GLY A 79 -7.63 -5.63 -24.42
CA GLY A 79 -8.73 -5.01 -25.16
C GLY A 79 -8.81 -3.49 -25.03
N GLN A 80 -7.97 -2.89 -24.19
CA GLN A 80 -7.84 -1.46 -23.99
C GLN A 80 -6.34 -1.09 -23.92
N PRO A 81 -5.97 0.18 -24.15
CA PRO A 81 -4.60 0.64 -23.96
C PRO A 81 -4.10 0.37 -22.53
N ASN A 82 -2.82 0.05 -22.39
CA ASN A 82 -2.19 -0.28 -21.11
C ASN A 82 -2.34 0.83 -20.04
N TYR A 83 -2.31 2.11 -20.43
CA TYR A 83 -2.57 3.22 -19.50
C TYR A 83 -4.00 3.20 -18.91
N GLU A 84 -4.92 2.45 -19.50
CA GLU A 84 -6.27 2.23 -18.96
C GLU A 84 -6.42 0.90 -18.22
N SER A 85 -5.65 -0.11 -18.61
CA SER A 85 -5.77 -1.50 -18.11
C SER A 85 -4.60 -1.98 -17.24
N TYR A 86 -3.62 -1.13 -16.90
CA TYR A 86 -2.48 -1.51 -16.05
C TYR A 86 -2.94 -2.14 -14.72
N SER A 87 -2.21 -3.17 -14.28
CA SER A 87 -2.48 -3.90 -13.04
C SER A 87 -1.73 -3.31 -11.83
N HIS A 88 -0.60 -2.66 -12.07
CA HIS A 88 0.30 -2.18 -11.01
C HIS A 88 0.81 -0.77 -11.28
N ARG A 89 1.14 -0.05 -10.21
CA ARG A 89 1.82 1.25 -10.25
C ARG A 89 3.12 1.22 -9.46
N LEU A 90 4.14 1.90 -9.94
CA LEU A 90 5.42 2.01 -9.24
C LEU A 90 5.23 2.67 -7.88
N SER A 91 5.79 2.09 -6.84
CA SER A 91 5.67 2.57 -5.45
C SER A 91 7.01 2.99 -4.86
N HIS A 92 8.10 2.29 -5.19
CA HIS A 92 9.44 2.60 -4.70
C HIS A 92 10.52 2.12 -5.68
N ILE A 93 11.67 2.78 -5.66
CA ILE A 93 12.87 2.38 -6.41
C ILE A 93 14.00 2.20 -5.39
N GLY A 94 14.45 0.97 -5.22
CA GLY A 94 15.63 0.64 -4.44
C GLY A 94 16.90 0.60 -5.30
N LEU A 95 18.06 0.75 -4.66
CA LEU A 95 19.38 0.61 -5.29
C LEU A 95 20.19 -0.47 -4.59
N ILE A 96 20.58 -1.50 -5.34
CA ILE A 96 21.65 -2.42 -4.94
C ILE A 96 22.96 -1.88 -5.49
N SER A 97 23.91 -1.62 -4.61
CA SER A 97 25.19 -1.00 -4.94
C SER A 97 26.35 -1.87 -4.49
N ALA A 98 27.18 -2.29 -5.44
CA ALA A 98 28.48 -2.91 -5.22
C ALA A 98 29.57 -2.20 -6.04
N SER A 99 30.82 -2.64 -5.96
CA SER A 99 31.97 -2.00 -6.63
C SER A 99 31.75 -1.77 -8.13
N HIS A 100 31.18 -2.74 -8.83
CA HIS A 100 30.95 -2.69 -10.29
C HIS A 100 29.49 -2.98 -10.68
N VAL A 101 28.56 -2.84 -9.73
CA VAL A 101 27.13 -3.05 -9.97
C VAL A 101 26.32 -1.93 -9.34
N LYS A 102 25.44 -1.33 -10.14
CA LYS A 102 24.38 -0.43 -9.71
C LYS A 102 23.07 -0.93 -10.31
N ALA A 103 22.34 -1.75 -9.55
CA ALA A 103 21.09 -2.34 -10.00
C ALA A 103 19.91 -1.66 -9.32
N LEU A 104 18.94 -1.20 -10.11
CA LEU A 104 17.68 -0.68 -9.60
C LEU A 104 16.71 -1.82 -9.36
N VAL A 105 15.94 -1.75 -8.27
CA VAL A 105 14.86 -2.67 -7.97
C VAL A 105 13.57 -1.87 -7.86
N TYR A 106 12.61 -2.16 -8.73
CA TYR A 106 11.32 -1.50 -8.76
C TYR A 106 10.33 -2.26 -7.87
N SER A 107 9.73 -1.56 -6.92
CA SER A 107 8.61 -2.07 -6.12
C SER A 107 7.31 -1.52 -6.67
N TRP A 108 6.28 -2.36 -6.70
CA TRP A 108 5.01 -2.04 -7.31
C TRP A 108 3.87 -2.29 -6.34
N THR A 109 2.79 -1.52 -6.48
CA THR A 109 1.54 -1.71 -5.74
C THR A 109 0.41 -1.97 -6.71
N HIS A 110 -0.41 -2.96 -6.41
CA HIS A 110 -1.57 -3.30 -7.25
C HIS A 110 -2.55 -2.11 -7.35
N ARG A 111 -3.15 -1.92 -8.52
CA ARG A 111 -4.01 -0.77 -8.83
C ARG A 111 -5.23 -0.67 -7.92
N SER A 112 -5.76 -1.81 -7.46
CA SER A 112 -6.92 -1.88 -6.55
C SER A 112 -6.67 -1.24 -5.19
N ALA A 113 -5.41 -1.04 -4.76
CA ALA A 113 -5.09 -0.25 -3.59
C ALA A 113 -5.33 1.23 -3.93
N ASP A 114 -6.56 1.72 -3.75
CA ASP A 114 -6.94 3.09 -4.09
C ASP A 114 -6.05 4.15 -3.37
N ARG A 115 -6.00 5.37 -3.89
CA ARG A 115 -5.23 6.47 -3.26
C ARG A 115 -6.04 7.24 -2.21
N THR A 116 -7.35 7.05 -2.17
CA THR A 116 -8.29 7.95 -1.50
C THR A 116 -9.11 7.27 -0.40
N ASN A 117 -9.03 5.96 -0.22
CA ASN A 117 -9.87 5.20 0.72
C ASN A 117 -11.34 5.59 0.56
N THR A 118 -11.86 5.47 -0.67
CA THR A 118 -13.21 5.92 -1.00
C THR A 118 -14.22 4.92 -0.46
N ILE A 119 -15.17 5.40 0.36
CA ILE A 119 -16.28 4.61 0.85
C ILE A 119 -17.46 4.78 -0.12
N GLU A 120 -17.91 3.66 -0.67
CA GLU A 120 -19.00 3.63 -1.64
C GLU A 120 -20.35 3.40 -0.94
N PRO A 121 -21.43 4.10 -1.33
CA PRO A 121 -22.74 3.96 -0.68
C PRO A 121 -23.41 2.61 -0.95
N ASN A 122 -23.09 1.97 -2.07
CA ASN A 122 -23.79 0.80 -2.60
C ASN A 122 -22.96 -0.48 -2.58
N SER A 123 -21.83 -0.51 -1.88
CA SER A 123 -20.98 -1.70 -1.78
C SER A 123 -20.33 -1.85 -0.42
N ILE A 124 -19.81 -3.04 -0.12
CA ILE A 124 -18.98 -3.26 1.06
C ILE A 124 -17.55 -2.85 0.71
N THR A 125 -17.14 -1.66 1.14
CA THR A 125 -15.76 -1.18 1.01
C THR A 125 -14.86 -1.87 2.03
N GLN A 126 -13.73 -2.43 1.58
CA GLN A 126 -12.68 -2.94 2.45
C GLN A 126 -11.50 -1.97 2.45
N ILE A 127 -11.04 -1.57 3.64
CA ILE A 127 -9.90 -0.66 3.79
C ILE A 127 -8.86 -1.36 4.69
N PRO A 128 -7.73 -1.82 4.14
CA PRO A 128 -6.64 -2.38 4.95
C PRO A 128 -6.08 -1.34 5.92
N LEU A 129 -5.84 -1.73 7.18
CA LEU A 129 -5.34 -0.81 8.21
C LEU A 129 -3.95 -0.23 7.91
N VAL A 130 -3.15 -0.92 7.10
CA VAL A 130 -1.84 -0.43 6.63
C VAL A 130 -1.92 0.81 5.74
N LYS A 131 -3.14 1.27 5.38
CA LYS A 131 -3.40 2.54 4.69
C LYS A 131 -3.59 3.72 5.66
N ALA A 132 -3.39 3.53 6.96
CA ALA A 132 -3.32 4.61 7.92
C ALA A 132 -2.18 5.57 7.60
N PHE A 133 -2.37 6.87 7.84
CA PHE A 133 -1.34 7.89 7.57
C PHE A 133 -0.38 8.07 8.76
N ASN A 134 -0.63 7.41 9.88
CA ASN A 134 0.24 7.41 11.05
C ASN A 134 0.29 6.01 11.69
N LEU A 135 1.35 5.78 12.47
CA LEU A 135 1.52 4.58 13.26
C LEU A 135 1.78 4.99 14.73
N PRO A 136 0.75 4.92 15.60
CA PRO A 136 0.87 5.29 17.00
C PRO A 136 1.82 4.38 17.78
N SER A 137 2.38 4.89 18.88
CA SER A 137 3.23 4.10 19.77
C SER A 137 2.50 2.84 20.26
N GLY A 138 3.21 1.70 20.18
CA GLY A 138 2.69 0.37 20.52
C GLY A 138 2.00 -0.38 19.37
N ALA A 139 1.75 0.27 18.24
CA ALA A 139 1.36 -0.39 17.00
C ALA A 139 2.59 -0.68 16.12
N ALA A 140 2.56 -1.78 15.36
CA ALA A 140 3.61 -2.16 14.42
C ALA A 140 2.99 -2.72 13.15
N VAL A 141 3.58 -2.40 11.99
CA VAL A 141 3.31 -3.15 10.76
C VAL A 141 4.07 -4.47 10.83
N VAL A 142 3.38 -5.58 10.62
CA VAL A 142 3.98 -6.91 10.56
C VAL A 142 3.62 -7.60 9.25
N ARG A 143 4.52 -8.48 8.80
CA ARG A 143 4.32 -9.27 7.58
C ARG A 143 2.97 -9.99 7.65
N GLY A 144 2.17 -9.83 6.61
CA GLY A 144 0.89 -10.53 6.49
C GLY A 144 1.06 -12.05 6.39
N PRO A 145 0.06 -12.86 6.79
CA PRO A 145 0.13 -14.32 6.77
C PRO A 145 -0.01 -14.96 5.38
N GLY A 146 0.03 -14.16 4.31
CA GLY A 146 -0.06 -14.62 2.92
C GLY A 146 -1.48 -14.57 2.32
N PHE A 147 -2.54 -14.69 3.10
CA PHE A 147 -3.94 -14.68 2.60
C PHE A 147 -4.69 -13.34 2.80
N THR A 148 -4.02 -12.32 3.33
CA THR A 148 -4.60 -10.98 3.58
C THR A 148 -4.41 -10.02 2.41
N GLY A 149 -3.62 -10.39 1.40
CA GLY A 149 -3.28 -9.54 0.25
C GLY A 149 -2.27 -8.43 0.57
N GLY A 150 -1.71 -8.40 1.78
CA GLY A 150 -0.73 -7.42 2.23
C GLY A 150 -0.43 -7.56 3.73
N ASP A 151 0.41 -6.66 4.23
CA ASP A 151 0.77 -6.59 5.65
C ASP A 151 -0.40 -6.19 6.55
N ILE A 152 -0.24 -6.42 7.84
CA ILE A 152 -1.27 -6.17 8.86
C ILE A 152 -0.69 -5.36 10.02
N LEU A 153 -1.56 -4.75 10.83
CA LEU A 153 -1.14 -4.02 12.02
C LEU A 153 -1.25 -4.90 13.25
N ARG A 154 -0.19 -4.92 14.05
CA ARG A 154 -0.14 -5.62 15.33
C ARG A 154 -0.08 -4.64 16.48
N ARG A 155 -0.76 -4.96 17.59
CA ARG A 155 -0.66 -4.24 18.86
C ARG A 155 -0.67 -5.20 20.06
N THR A 156 0.03 -4.83 21.13
CA THR A 156 0.16 -5.64 22.37
C THR A 156 -0.17 -4.86 23.65
N ASN A 157 -0.52 -3.57 23.53
CA ASN A 157 -0.79 -2.62 24.63
C ASN A 157 -1.92 -1.62 24.24
N THR A 158 -2.52 -0.87 25.18
CA THR A 158 -3.82 -0.14 25.03
C THR A 158 -3.66 1.08 24.15
N GLY A 159 -4.59 1.26 23.20
CA GLY A 159 -4.59 2.43 22.31
C GLY A 159 -5.01 2.14 20.87
N THR A 160 -4.71 3.07 19.98
CA THR A 160 -5.14 3.08 18.57
C THR A 160 -4.17 2.34 17.65
N PHE A 161 -4.68 1.73 16.58
CA PHE A 161 -3.84 1.13 15.55
C PHE A 161 -3.31 2.16 14.55
N GLY A 162 -4.10 3.22 14.31
CA GLY A 162 -3.77 4.30 13.39
C GLY A 162 -5.03 5.04 12.95
N ASP A 163 -4.80 6.13 12.22
CA ASP A 163 -5.81 7.02 11.67
C ASP A 163 -5.83 6.88 10.15
N ILE A 164 -7.01 6.65 9.60
CA ILE A 164 -7.23 6.49 8.17
C ILE A 164 -8.03 7.69 7.68
N ARG A 165 -7.50 8.40 6.69
CA ARG A 165 -8.27 9.39 5.96
C ARG A 165 -9.16 8.69 4.95
N VAL A 166 -10.47 8.83 5.10
CA VAL A 166 -11.48 8.27 4.22
C VAL A 166 -12.18 9.37 3.46
N ASN A 167 -12.58 9.08 2.22
CA ASN A 167 -13.38 9.99 1.40
C ASN A 167 -14.74 9.36 1.12
N ILE A 168 -15.79 10.17 1.05
CA ILE A 168 -17.13 9.71 0.73
C ILE A 168 -17.74 10.56 -0.38
N ASN A 169 -18.44 9.89 -1.29
CA ASN A 169 -19.25 10.55 -2.31
C ASN A 169 -20.69 10.77 -1.78
N PRO A 170 -21.38 11.83 -2.22
CA PRO A 170 -22.81 12.00 -1.92
C PRO A 170 -23.63 10.75 -2.31
N PRO A 171 -24.70 10.41 -1.56
CA PRO A 171 -25.32 11.20 -0.50
C PRO A 171 -24.78 10.94 0.94
N PHE A 172 -24.61 12.00 1.72
CA PHE A 172 -24.13 11.95 3.13
C PHE A 172 -25.14 11.37 4.14
N ALA A 173 -26.39 11.15 3.73
CA ALA A 173 -27.42 10.53 4.56
C ALA A 173 -27.25 9.01 4.71
N GLN A 174 -26.35 8.40 3.93
CA GLN A 174 -26.11 6.96 3.98
C GLN A 174 -25.60 6.54 5.36
N ARG A 175 -26.17 5.46 5.90
CA ARG A 175 -25.76 4.88 7.17
C ARG A 175 -24.88 3.65 6.93
N TYR A 176 -23.77 3.60 7.64
CA TYR A 176 -22.78 2.54 7.54
C TYR A 176 -22.67 1.78 8.86
N ARG A 177 -22.25 0.51 8.77
CA ARG A 177 -21.80 -0.29 9.91
C ARG A 177 -20.35 -0.69 9.66
N VAL A 178 -19.54 -0.66 10.72
CA VAL A 178 -18.14 -1.10 10.64
C VAL A 178 -18.06 -2.60 10.95
N ARG A 179 -17.28 -3.32 10.14
CA ARG A 179 -16.80 -4.67 10.44
C ARG A 179 -15.28 -4.67 10.50
N ILE A 180 -14.73 -5.44 11.41
CA ILE A 180 -13.28 -5.57 11.64
C ILE A 180 -12.92 -7.03 11.42
N ARG A 181 -11.95 -7.28 10.53
CA ARG A 181 -11.29 -8.59 10.39
C ARG A 181 -10.03 -8.58 11.26
N TYR A 182 -9.97 -9.43 12.27
CA TYR A 182 -8.86 -9.44 13.25
C TYR A 182 -8.51 -10.86 13.68
N ALA A 183 -7.31 -11.02 14.26
CA ALA A 183 -6.92 -12.18 15.04
C ALA A 183 -6.43 -11.73 16.43
N SER A 184 -6.80 -12.44 17.50
CA SER A 184 -6.44 -12.04 18.86
C SER A 184 -6.27 -13.23 19.80
N THR A 185 -5.25 -13.15 20.67
CA THR A 185 -5.03 -14.11 21.76
C THR A 185 -5.83 -13.80 23.03
N THR A 186 -6.70 -12.79 22.99
CA THR A 186 -7.49 -12.32 24.13
C THR A 186 -8.82 -11.74 23.66
N ASP A 187 -9.80 -11.74 24.55
CA ASP A 187 -10.96 -10.89 24.39
C ASP A 187 -10.50 -9.43 24.32
N VAL A 188 -11.09 -8.67 23.41
CA VAL A 188 -10.69 -7.30 23.07
C VAL A 188 -11.92 -6.41 23.02
N GLN A 189 -11.81 -5.20 23.53
CA GLN A 189 -12.78 -4.16 23.27
C GLN A 189 -12.29 -3.25 22.15
N PHE A 190 -12.94 -3.28 21.00
CA PHE A 190 -12.67 -2.30 19.94
C PHE A 190 -13.50 -1.05 20.15
N HIS A 191 -12.89 0.10 19.90
CA HIS A 191 -13.55 1.39 19.79
C HIS A 191 -13.22 2.01 18.44
N THR A 192 -14.20 2.71 17.87
CA THR A 192 -14.00 3.48 16.64
C THR A 192 -14.51 4.89 16.79
N SER A 193 -13.85 5.83 16.13
CA SER A 193 -14.24 7.24 16.10
C SER A 193 -14.14 7.82 14.70
N ILE A 194 -14.91 8.87 14.45
CA ILE A 194 -14.85 9.71 13.27
C ILE A 194 -14.51 11.12 13.73
N ASN A 195 -13.45 11.72 13.18
CA ASN A 195 -13.01 13.07 13.52
C ASN A 195 -12.88 13.28 15.05
N GLY A 196 -12.37 12.26 15.74
CA GLY A 196 -12.22 12.25 17.21
C GLY A 196 -13.50 11.95 18.00
N LYS A 197 -14.69 11.93 17.38
CA LYS A 197 -15.95 11.60 18.04
C LYS A 197 -16.20 10.09 18.02
N ALA A 198 -16.37 9.48 19.17
CA ALA A 198 -16.69 8.05 19.28
C ALA A 198 -17.98 7.70 18.53
N ILE A 199 -17.95 6.60 17.75
CA ILE A 199 -19.10 6.10 16.99
C ILE A 199 -19.51 4.69 17.42
N ASN A 200 -18.56 3.83 17.79
CA ASN A 200 -18.86 2.47 18.24
C ASN A 200 -17.89 2.00 19.32
N GLN A 201 -18.39 1.12 20.16
CA GLN A 201 -17.62 0.34 21.13
C GLN A 201 -18.24 -1.06 21.23
N GLY A 202 -17.40 -2.09 21.37
CA GLY A 202 -17.86 -3.47 21.40
C GLY A 202 -16.80 -4.44 21.88
N ASN A 203 -17.22 -5.45 22.63
CA ASN A 203 -16.38 -6.52 23.12
C ASN A 203 -16.43 -7.70 22.14
N PHE A 204 -15.27 -8.25 21.79
CA PHE A 204 -15.14 -9.36 20.87
C PHE A 204 -14.17 -10.39 21.44
N SER A 205 -14.49 -11.67 21.27
CA SER A 205 -13.75 -12.76 21.90
C SER A 205 -12.36 -12.99 21.27
N ALA A 206 -11.48 -13.66 22.00
CA ALA A 206 -10.27 -14.25 21.44
C ALA A 206 -10.60 -15.17 20.25
N THR A 207 -9.65 -15.28 19.32
CA THR A 207 -9.80 -16.08 18.09
C THR A 207 -8.71 -17.13 17.91
N MET A 208 -7.66 -17.07 18.72
CA MET A 208 -6.53 -17.99 18.70
C MET A 208 -5.86 -18.09 20.08
N ASN A 209 -5.07 -19.13 20.30
CA ASN A 209 -4.21 -19.24 21.46
C ASN A 209 -2.86 -18.56 21.23
N ARG A 210 -2.14 -18.28 22.32
CA ARG A 210 -0.79 -17.74 22.24
C ARG A 210 0.16 -18.77 21.61
N GLY A 211 0.97 -18.30 20.66
CA GLY A 211 1.96 -19.13 19.97
C GLY A 211 1.40 -19.93 18.80
N GLU A 212 0.09 -19.85 18.54
CA GLU A 212 -0.49 -20.38 17.31
C GLU A 212 -0.07 -19.52 16.12
N ASP A 213 0.06 -20.16 14.96
CA ASP A 213 0.35 -19.48 13.71
C ASP A 213 -0.86 -18.67 13.21
N LEU A 214 -0.59 -17.60 12.47
CA LEU A 214 -1.62 -16.80 11.82
C LEU A 214 -2.17 -17.52 10.58
N ASP A 215 -3.13 -18.41 10.81
CA ASP A 215 -3.84 -19.13 9.75
C ASP A 215 -5.17 -18.47 9.37
N TYR A 216 -5.74 -18.89 8.24
CA TYR A 216 -7.05 -18.40 7.80
C TYR A 216 -8.13 -18.51 8.90
N LYS A 217 -8.11 -19.60 9.67
CA LYS A 217 -9.07 -19.90 10.75
C LYS A 217 -8.93 -19.00 11.99
N THR A 218 -7.77 -18.39 12.22
CA THR A 218 -7.54 -17.55 13.40
C THR A 218 -8.10 -16.14 13.21
N PHE A 219 -8.40 -15.74 11.97
CA PHE A 219 -9.06 -14.48 11.68
C PHE A 219 -10.57 -14.60 11.75
N ARG A 220 -11.22 -13.63 12.40
CA ARG A 220 -12.68 -13.48 12.39
C ARG A 220 -13.07 -12.10 11.90
N THR A 221 -14.20 -12.01 11.20
CA THR A 221 -14.83 -10.74 10.85
C THR A 221 -16.02 -10.50 11.76
N VAL A 222 -15.91 -9.48 12.61
CA VAL A 222 -16.93 -9.08 13.58
C VAL A 222 -17.44 -7.69 13.25
N GLY A 223 -18.65 -7.33 13.66
CA GLY A 223 -19.25 -6.04 13.33
C GLY A 223 -19.94 -5.38 14.50
N PHE A 224 -19.94 -4.05 14.49
CA PHE A 224 -20.78 -3.28 15.40
C PHE A 224 -22.21 -3.22 14.85
N THR A 225 -23.19 -3.22 15.75
CA THR A 225 -24.62 -3.18 15.40
C THR A 225 -25.10 -1.75 15.14
N THR A 226 -24.59 -0.78 15.90
CA THR A 226 -24.93 0.64 15.82
C THR A 226 -24.42 1.25 14.50
N PRO A 227 -25.32 1.77 13.64
CA PRO A 227 -24.89 2.44 12.42
C PRO A 227 -24.53 3.91 12.68
N PHE A 228 -23.62 4.46 11.88
CA PHE A 228 -23.23 5.86 11.87
C PHE A 228 -23.36 6.46 10.46
N SER A 229 -23.34 7.79 10.35
CA SER A 229 -23.25 8.51 9.08
C SER A 229 -21.99 9.37 9.07
N LEU A 230 -21.55 9.74 7.87
CA LEU A 230 -20.44 10.66 7.65
C LEU A 230 -21.02 11.99 7.14
N SER A 231 -20.64 13.09 7.77
CA SER A 231 -21.13 14.44 7.45
C SER A 231 -20.27 15.18 6.44
N ASP A 232 -19.01 14.75 6.28
CA ASP A 232 -17.99 15.47 5.52
C ASP A 232 -17.47 14.60 4.39
N VAL A 233 -17.17 15.23 3.24
CA VAL A 233 -16.54 14.58 2.07
C VAL A 233 -15.27 13.83 2.46
N GLN A 234 -14.53 14.37 3.42
CA GLN A 234 -13.34 13.77 3.98
C GLN A 234 -13.46 13.67 5.49
N SER A 235 -13.15 12.50 6.04
CA SER A 235 -13.17 12.25 7.48
C SER A 235 -11.95 11.44 7.90
N THR A 236 -11.61 11.52 9.18
CA THR A 236 -10.59 10.67 9.80
C THR A 236 -11.28 9.58 10.59
N PHE A 237 -11.07 8.33 10.17
CA PHE A 237 -11.51 7.14 10.90
C PHE A 237 -10.37 6.63 11.77
N THR A 238 -10.65 6.43 13.05
CA THR A 238 -9.71 5.85 14.01
C THR A 238 -10.28 4.56 14.56
N ILE A 239 -9.42 3.55 14.68
CA ILE A 239 -9.71 2.30 15.40
C ILE A 239 -8.69 2.10 16.50
N GLY A 240 -9.15 1.65 17.65
CA GLY A 240 -8.26 1.19 18.71
C GLY A 240 -8.83 0.03 19.50
N ALA A 241 -7.95 -0.55 20.31
CA ALA A 241 -8.24 -1.67 21.18
C ALA A 241 -7.94 -1.30 22.63
N TRP A 242 -8.91 -1.54 23.49
CA TRP A 242 -8.83 -1.34 24.93
C TRP A 242 -9.01 -2.66 25.67
N ASN A 243 -8.61 -2.63 26.93
CA ASN A 243 -8.84 -3.68 27.92
C ASN A 243 -8.14 -5.02 27.62
N PHE A 244 -6.81 -5.05 27.74
CA PHE A 244 -6.03 -6.28 27.85
C PHE A 244 -4.96 -6.14 28.93
N SER A 245 -4.74 -7.21 29.70
CA SER A 245 -3.65 -7.28 30.67
C SER A 245 -2.32 -7.42 29.92
N SER A 246 -1.41 -6.45 30.09
CA SER A 246 0.00 -6.59 29.74
C SER A 246 0.53 -7.86 30.41
N VAL A 247 1.20 -8.81 29.76
CA VAL A 247 2.54 -8.68 29.19
C VAL A 247 2.74 -9.67 27.99
N THR A 248 1.70 -10.38 27.54
CA THR A 248 1.87 -11.55 26.63
C THR A 248 0.78 -11.75 25.57
N LYS A 249 0.02 -10.70 25.22
CA LYS A 249 -1.16 -10.79 24.34
C LYS A 249 -0.95 -10.02 23.03
N PHE A 250 -1.44 -10.56 21.92
CA PHE A 250 -1.31 -9.98 20.58
C PHE A 250 -2.67 -9.80 19.93
N ILE A 251 -2.83 -8.69 19.21
CA ILE A 251 -3.94 -8.42 18.30
C ILE A 251 -3.35 -8.06 16.94
N TYR A 252 -3.91 -8.64 15.89
CA TYR A 252 -3.54 -8.49 14.49
C TYR A 252 -4.76 -8.12 13.64
#